data_AF-A0A840GKL4-F1
#
_entry.id   AF-A0A840GKL4-F1
#
_cell.length_a   1.000
_cell.length_b   1.000
_cell.length_c   1.000
_cell.angle_alpha   90.00
_cell.angle_beta   90.00
_cell.angle_gamma   90.00
#
_symmetry.space_group_name_H-M   'P 1'
#
loop_
_entity.id
_entity.type
_entity.pdbx_description
1 polymer ?
#
loop_
_entity_poly.entity_id
_entity_poly.type
_entity_poly.pdbx_seq_one_letter_code
_entity_poly.pdbx_strand_id
1 'polypeptide(L)'
;MAAAGTPARHAPGVGRGVDSRGFTLIELLVVCAILAALSFVSWSGYAGVQESAEDEVARAEMQRLADALRRFKADTGFYPGQGPFALATSGTSESGSAGSVSCNPLGGVLRSWAAPDLDINKDAWFASPANLALLFDAPALCANHPLAFLKRWNAETRRGWHGPYLPSASRLWVDHGADLNASTLVAGAPDGTGTPLAGSKILDIPAFGAGPRYRAAGPSGSSCSGQSAENGNCMLGWRTMPRETIGYSDAQQELIAHARPFTVFGLANNDHPRIVYWGRDGRYGGRNTLDACLPNLIADDGADDQVLCLDH
;
A
#
# COMPACT_ATOMS: atom_id res chain seq x y z
N MET A 1 31.69 -29.02 -91.13
CA MET A 1 32.53 -29.82 -90.20
C MET A 1 31.58 -30.42 -89.19
N ALA A 2 31.23 -31.72 -89.28
CA ALA A 2 31.97 -32.86 -88.71
C ALA A 2 32.22 -32.65 -87.20
N ALA A 3 31.89 -33.54 -86.25
CA ALA A 3 31.46 -34.93 -86.28
C ALA A 3 30.96 -35.35 -84.87
N ALA A 4 30.31 -36.53 -84.79
CA ALA A 4 30.38 -37.58 -83.75
C ALA A 4 30.31 -37.20 -82.24
N GLY A 5 29.65 -37.90 -81.33
CA GLY A 5 29.10 -39.26 -81.30
C GLY A 5 29.20 -39.79 -79.86
N THR A 6 28.04 -40.11 -79.25
CA THR A 6 27.76 -41.21 -78.29
C THR A 6 28.53 -41.34 -76.94
N PRO A 7 28.11 -42.18 -75.96
CA PRO A 7 27.73 -41.73 -74.60
C PRO A 7 28.49 -42.44 -73.44
N ALA A 8 28.31 -41.99 -72.19
CA ALA A 8 28.67 -42.71 -70.93
C ALA A 8 28.40 -41.77 -69.73
N ARG A 9 28.01 -42.16 -68.52
CA ARG A 9 27.81 -43.45 -67.83
C ARG A 9 27.00 -43.15 -66.56
N HIS A 10 26.15 -44.08 -66.17
CA HIS A 10 25.53 -44.16 -64.84
C HIS A 10 26.60 -44.43 -63.77
N ALA A 11 26.52 -43.77 -62.62
CA ALA A 11 27.25 -44.14 -61.40
C ALA A 11 26.23 -44.39 -60.26
N PRO A 12 26.40 -45.44 -59.45
CA PRO A 12 25.42 -45.87 -58.46
C PRO A 12 25.49 -45.05 -57.17
N GLY A 13 24.35 -45.00 -56.48
CA GLY A 13 24.16 -44.23 -55.26
C GLY A 13 24.94 -44.74 -54.04
N VAL A 14 25.25 -43.80 -53.15
CA VAL A 14 25.55 -44.06 -51.74
C VAL A 14 24.32 -43.61 -50.95
N GLY A 15 23.44 -44.56 -50.63
CA GLY A 15 22.38 -44.34 -49.66
C GLY A 15 22.98 -44.24 -48.26
N ARG A 16 22.91 -43.06 -47.65
CA ARG A 16 23.05 -42.92 -46.19
C ARG A 16 21.82 -43.58 -45.58
N GLY A 17 22.01 -44.72 -44.91
CA GLY A 17 21.03 -45.27 -43.99
C GLY A 17 20.82 -44.26 -42.86
N VAL A 18 19.77 -43.45 -42.99
CA VAL A 18 19.20 -42.74 -41.84
C VAL A 18 18.39 -43.81 -41.12
N ASP A 19 18.88 -44.24 -39.95
CA ASP A 19 18.11 -45.05 -39.00
C ASP A 19 16.92 -44.20 -38.52
N SER A 20 15.87 -44.13 -39.33
CA SER A 20 14.58 -43.54 -38.95
C SER A 20 13.82 -44.57 -38.13
N ARG A 21 14.30 -44.82 -36.91
CA ARG A 21 13.49 -45.44 -35.86
C ARG A 21 12.55 -44.35 -35.36
N GLY A 22 11.37 -44.29 -35.98
CA GLY A 22 10.29 -43.42 -35.54
C GLY A 22 9.83 -43.82 -34.14
N PHE A 23 9.63 -42.83 -33.27
CA PHE A 23 9.03 -43.00 -31.96
C PHE A 23 7.70 -43.73 -32.09
N THR A 24 7.48 -44.71 -31.22
CA THR A 24 6.24 -45.47 -31.23
C THR A 24 5.12 -44.68 -30.53
N LEU A 25 3.87 -44.90 -30.92
CA LEU A 25 2.71 -44.20 -30.35
C LEU A 25 2.60 -44.45 -28.83
N ILE A 26 3.01 -45.63 -28.38
CA ILE A 26 3.06 -46.00 -26.96
C ILE A 26 4.11 -45.20 -26.19
N GLU A 27 5.23 -44.85 -26.81
CA GLU A 27 6.32 -44.10 -26.19
C GLU A 27 5.92 -42.65 -25.92
N LEU A 28 5.23 -42.03 -26.88
CA LEU A 28 4.66 -40.70 -26.69
C LEU A 28 3.53 -40.70 -25.64
N LEU A 29 2.74 -41.77 -25.58
CA LEU A 29 1.67 -41.93 -24.58
C LEU A 29 2.24 -42.06 -23.16
N VAL A 30 3.31 -42.84 -22.97
CA VAL A 30 4.01 -42.97 -21.68
C VAL A 30 4.61 -41.63 -21.24
N VAL A 31 5.24 -40.89 -22.15
CA VAL A 31 5.79 -39.56 -21.84
C VAL A 31 4.68 -38.59 -21.41
N CYS A 32 3.56 -38.53 -22.14
CA CYS A 32 2.43 -37.69 -21.76
C CYS A 32 1.83 -38.10 -20.40
N ALA A 33 1.75 -39.41 -20.11
CA ALA A 33 1.27 -39.91 -18.82
C ALA A 33 2.21 -39.51 -17.66
N ILE A 34 3.52 -39.61 -17.86
CA ILE A 34 4.53 -39.18 -16.87
C ILE A 34 4.45 -37.66 -16.67
N LEU A 35 4.35 -36.88 -17.75
CA LEU A 35 4.21 -35.41 -17.66
C LEU A 35 2.92 -35.00 -16.95
N ALA A 36 1.80 -35.67 -17.22
CA ALA A 36 0.53 -35.42 -16.53
C ALA A 36 0.62 -35.75 -15.03
N ALA A 37 1.24 -36.87 -14.66
CA ALA A 37 1.46 -37.26 -13.27
C ALA A 37 2.38 -36.26 -12.53
N LEU A 38 3.51 -35.87 -13.15
CA LEU A 38 4.43 -34.89 -12.59
C LEU A 38 3.78 -33.50 -12.44
N SER A 39 2.96 -33.09 -13.41
CA SER A 39 2.24 -31.81 -13.35
C SER A 39 1.26 -31.79 -12.18
N PHE A 40 0.56 -32.90 -11.93
CA PHE A 40 -0.39 -33.03 -10.82
C PHE A 40 0.30 -32.92 -9.45
N VAL A 41 1.44 -33.59 -9.27
CA VAL A 41 2.21 -33.55 -8.01
C VAL A 41 2.92 -32.22 -7.81
N SER A 42 3.36 -31.56 -8.89
CA SER A 42 4.08 -30.30 -8.80
C SER A 42 3.19 -29.15 -8.31
N TRP A 43 1.89 -29.16 -8.59
CA TRP A 43 0.99 -28.04 -8.27
C TRP A 43 0.78 -27.83 -6.75
N SER A 44 0.84 -28.88 -5.94
CA SER A 44 0.48 -28.79 -4.51
C SER A 44 1.53 -28.13 -3.61
N GLY A 45 2.77 -27.95 -4.08
CA GLY A 45 3.86 -27.33 -3.31
C GLY A 45 4.08 -25.83 -3.54
N TYR A 46 3.66 -25.28 -4.69
CA TYR A 46 4.00 -23.90 -5.06
C TYR A 46 3.14 -22.84 -4.37
N ALA A 47 1.88 -23.14 -4.04
CA ALA A 47 0.95 -22.15 -3.48
C ALA A 47 1.39 -21.64 -2.09
N GLY A 48 1.82 -22.53 -1.18
CA GLY A 48 2.21 -22.14 0.18
C GLY A 48 3.56 -21.40 0.28
N VAL A 49 4.48 -21.66 -0.66
CA VAL A 49 5.80 -20.98 -0.70
C VAL A 49 5.64 -19.53 -1.15
N GLN A 50 4.77 -19.27 -2.13
CA GLN A 50 4.48 -17.93 -2.62
C GLN A 50 3.87 -17.05 -1.52
N GLU A 51 2.93 -17.59 -0.77
CA GLU A 51 2.25 -16.87 0.34
C GLU A 51 3.23 -16.52 1.46
N SER A 52 4.08 -17.47 1.86
CA SER A 52 5.09 -17.24 2.90
C SER A 52 6.08 -16.14 2.50
N ALA A 53 6.49 -16.11 1.23
CA ALA A 53 7.38 -15.08 0.70
C ALA A 53 6.70 -13.70 0.71
N GLU A 54 5.40 -13.63 0.39
CA GLU A 54 4.63 -12.38 0.44
C GLU A 54 4.50 -11.83 1.86
N ASP A 55 4.28 -12.70 2.85
CA ASP A 55 4.23 -12.33 4.26
C ASP A 55 5.58 -11.84 4.79
N GLU A 56 6.68 -12.45 4.32
CA GLU A 56 8.03 -12.02 4.68
C GLU A 56 8.37 -10.64 4.08
N VAL A 57 7.97 -10.40 2.83
CA VAL A 57 8.08 -9.08 2.19
C VAL A 57 7.26 -8.04 2.94
N ALA A 58 6.02 -8.36 3.31
CA ALA A 58 5.18 -7.46 4.08
C ALA A 58 5.82 -7.11 5.43
N ARG A 59 6.37 -8.10 6.14
CA ARG A 59 7.08 -7.90 7.41
C ARG A 59 8.30 -7.00 7.26
N ALA A 60 9.07 -7.16 6.19
CA ALA A 60 10.21 -6.30 5.90
C ALA A 60 9.79 -4.83 5.65
N GLU A 61 8.71 -4.62 4.90
CA GLU A 61 8.15 -3.27 4.68
C GLU A 61 7.51 -2.68 5.94
N MET A 62 6.90 -3.49 6.81
CA MET A 62 6.44 -3.04 8.13
C MET A 62 7.62 -2.56 9.00
N GLN A 63 8.74 -3.28 9.00
CA GLN A 63 9.95 -2.84 9.71
C GLN A 63 10.48 -1.51 9.17
N ARG A 64 10.48 -1.35 7.84
CA ARG A 64 10.86 -0.09 7.20
C ARG A 64 9.96 1.08 7.62
N LEU A 65 8.65 0.86 7.69
CA LEU A 65 7.70 1.86 8.19
C LEU A 65 7.92 2.14 9.68
N ALA A 66 8.20 1.10 10.48
CA ALA A 66 8.51 1.26 11.89
C ALA A 66 9.75 2.16 12.08
N ASP A 67 10.80 1.95 11.29
CA ASP A 67 12.01 2.75 11.34
C ASP A 67 11.78 4.19 10.84
N ALA A 68 10.89 4.39 9.87
CA ALA A 68 10.47 5.73 9.46
C ALA A 68 9.74 6.47 10.58
N LEU A 69 8.80 5.80 11.27
CA LEU A 69 8.05 6.37 12.40
C LEU A 69 8.96 6.66 13.61
N ARG A 70 9.87 5.75 13.94
CA ARG A 70 10.86 5.93 15.01
C ARG A 70 11.82 7.09 14.71
N ARG A 71 12.31 7.21 13.47
CA ARG A 71 13.13 8.35 13.06
C ARG A 71 12.36 9.66 13.15
N PHE A 72 11.13 9.69 12.65
CA PHE A 72 10.26 10.87 12.78
C PHE A 72 10.10 11.29 14.25
N LYS A 73 9.84 10.33 15.16
CA LYS A 73 9.73 10.59 16.60
C LYS A 73 11.06 11.01 17.23
N ALA A 74 12.17 10.41 16.85
CA ALA A 74 13.49 10.79 17.35
C ALA A 74 13.85 12.24 16.95
N ASP A 75 13.61 12.60 15.69
CA ASP A 75 13.97 13.92 15.15
C ASP A 75 13.02 15.00 15.67
N THR A 76 11.72 14.73 15.71
CA THR A 76 10.71 15.75 16.06
C THR A 76 10.28 15.72 17.52
N GLY A 77 10.43 14.60 18.21
CA GLY A 77 9.90 14.35 19.56
C GLY A 77 8.44 13.88 19.60
N PHE A 78 7.80 13.72 18.44
CA PHE A 78 6.37 13.42 18.31
C PHE A 78 6.16 12.33 17.27
N TYR A 79 5.11 11.51 17.40
CA TYR A 79 4.63 10.74 16.25
C TYR A 79 3.82 11.65 15.30
N PRO A 80 3.62 11.25 14.03
CA PRO A 80 2.67 11.91 13.14
C PRO A 80 1.31 12.08 13.81
N GLY A 81 0.69 13.26 13.65
CA GLY A 81 -0.61 13.56 14.28
C GLY A 81 -0.54 14.06 15.72
N GLN A 82 0.65 14.15 16.34
CA GLN A 82 0.82 14.67 17.70
C GLN A 82 1.45 16.07 17.73
N GLY A 83 1.18 16.82 18.81
CA GLY A 83 1.80 18.12 19.08
C GLY A 83 1.61 19.09 17.90
N PRO A 84 2.69 19.72 17.39
CA PRO A 84 2.58 20.61 16.23
C PRO A 84 2.22 19.87 14.94
N PHE A 85 2.34 18.54 14.89
CA PHE A 85 2.04 17.73 13.71
C PHE A 85 0.60 17.21 13.70
N ALA A 86 -0.26 17.69 14.58
CA ALA A 86 -1.71 17.52 14.47
C ALA A 86 -2.29 18.54 13.48
N LEU A 87 -3.33 18.19 12.73
CA LEU A 87 -4.04 19.14 11.88
C LEU A 87 -4.64 20.29 12.72
N ALA A 88 -4.54 21.52 12.24
CA ALA A 88 -5.26 22.64 12.84
C ALA A 88 -6.78 22.40 12.78
N THR A 89 -7.53 22.79 13.81
CA THR A 89 -8.97 22.48 13.93
C THR A 89 -9.82 23.06 12.79
N SER A 90 -10.97 22.44 12.50
CA SER A 90 -11.90 22.95 11.48
C SER A 90 -12.33 24.39 11.79
N GLY A 91 -12.40 25.23 10.76
CA GLY A 91 -12.70 26.66 10.90
C GLY A 91 -11.51 27.54 11.31
N THR A 92 -10.30 26.97 11.45
CA THR A 92 -9.08 27.77 11.68
C THR A 92 -8.85 28.75 10.54
N SER A 93 -8.69 30.02 10.88
CA SER A 93 -8.30 31.06 9.92
C SER A 93 -6.80 31.03 9.70
N GLU A 94 -6.39 30.82 8.45
CA GLU A 94 -4.99 30.87 8.01
C GLU A 94 -4.70 32.23 7.37
N SER A 95 -3.75 32.97 7.93
CA SER A 95 -3.42 34.33 7.50
C SER A 95 -1.93 34.49 7.30
N GLY A 96 -1.54 34.91 6.09
CA GLY A 96 -0.16 35.10 5.70
C GLY A 96 0.03 34.91 4.19
N SER A 97 1.26 35.07 3.72
CA SER A 97 1.65 34.75 2.35
C SER A 97 2.83 33.79 2.38
N ALA A 98 2.92 32.95 1.33
CA ALA A 98 3.79 31.78 1.21
C ALA A 98 5.10 31.85 2.03
N GLY A 99 5.24 30.95 3.01
CA GLY A 99 6.43 30.79 3.84
C GLY A 99 6.20 30.98 5.35
N SER A 100 5.23 31.81 5.71
CA SER A 100 4.82 32.02 7.11
C SER A 100 3.33 32.32 7.20
N VAL A 101 2.54 31.28 7.52
CA VAL A 101 1.09 31.38 7.72
C VAL A 101 0.80 31.21 9.20
N SER A 102 0.12 32.20 9.80
CA SER A 102 -0.34 32.13 11.18
C SER A 102 -1.77 31.60 11.24
N CYS A 103 -2.12 30.95 12.35
CA CYS A 103 -3.42 30.32 12.56
C CYS A 103 -4.17 30.98 13.71
N ASN A 104 -5.49 31.16 13.57
CA ASN A 104 -6.39 31.56 14.65
C ASN A 104 -7.68 30.71 14.62
N PRO A 105 -8.00 29.93 15.68
CA PRO A 105 -7.20 29.70 16.88
C PRO A 105 -5.85 29.01 16.57
N LEU A 106 -4.97 28.96 17.57
CA LEU A 106 -3.66 28.33 17.39
C LEU A 106 -3.83 26.83 17.06
N GLY A 107 -3.20 26.39 15.97
CA GLY A 107 -3.23 25.00 15.49
C GLY A 107 -1.83 24.45 15.19
N GLY A 108 -1.77 23.25 14.60
CA GLY A 108 -0.52 22.57 14.24
C GLY A 108 -0.20 22.68 12.74
N VAL A 109 -0.41 21.60 12.00
CA VAL A 109 -0.28 21.54 10.54
C VAL A 109 -1.37 22.39 9.90
N LEU A 110 -1.00 23.17 8.88
CA LEU A 110 -1.94 23.98 8.10
C LEU A 110 -2.96 23.06 7.41
N ARG A 111 -4.24 23.44 7.46
CA ARG A 111 -5.30 22.84 6.65
C ARG A 111 -5.08 23.09 5.16
N SER A 112 -4.36 24.13 4.77
CA SER A 112 -3.93 24.30 3.35
C SER A 112 -2.83 23.32 2.91
N TRP A 113 -2.15 22.65 3.84
CA TRP A 113 -1.16 21.61 3.52
C TRP A 113 -1.79 20.22 3.42
N ALA A 114 -2.83 19.94 4.22
CA ALA A 114 -3.58 18.70 4.12
C ALA A 114 -4.40 18.66 2.82
N ALA A 115 -4.47 17.47 2.22
CA ALA A 115 -5.44 17.17 1.17
C ALA A 115 -6.73 16.59 1.81
N PRO A 116 -7.87 16.49 1.11
CA PRO A 116 -8.25 17.11 -0.18
C PRO A 116 -8.54 18.61 -0.06
N ASP A 117 -8.83 19.30 -1.18
CA ASP A 117 -9.05 20.75 -1.22
C ASP A 117 -10.22 21.21 -0.31
N LEU A 118 -11.30 20.42 -0.27
CA LEU A 118 -12.49 20.70 0.54
C LEU A 118 -12.23 20.47 2.03
N ASP A 119 -12.34 21.54 2.82
CA ASP A 119 -11.96 21.56 4.24
C ASP A 119 -12.74 20.57 5.13
N ILE A 120 -13.99 20.28 4.77
CA ILE A 120 -14.87 19.33 5.46
C ILE A 120 -14.32 17.89 5.47
N ASN A 121 -13.49 17.53 4.49
CA ASN A 121 -12.94 16.19 4.35
C ASN A 121 -11.54 16.03 4.94
N LYS A 122 -10.85 17.14 5.25
CA LYS A 122 -9.45 17.12 5.70
C LYS A 122 -9.26 16.45 7.04
N ASP A 123 -10.24 16.56 7.94
CA ASP A 123 -10.17 15.91 9.26
C ASP A 123 -10.15 14.39 9.11
N ALA A 124 -11.07 13.84 8.30
CA ALA A 124 -11.12 12.41 8.01
C ALA A 124 -9.88 11.93 7.24
N TRP A 125 -9.44 12.72 6.25
CA TRP A 125 -8.22 12.42 5.49
C TRP A 125 -7.00 12.37 6.40
N PHE A 126 -6.82 13.36 7.28
CA PHE A 126 -5.66 13.46 8.16
C PHE A 126 -5.68 12.42 9.28
N ALA A 127 -6.86 12.14 9.83
CA ALA A 127 -7.05 11.12 10.87
C ALA A 127 -7.00 9.68 10.32
N SER A 128 -6.98 9.49 9.01
CA SER A 128 -6.88 8.16 8.40
C SER A 128 -5.63 7.42 8.91
N PRO A 129 -5.79 6.16 9.37
CA PRO A 129 -4.64 5.34 9.80
C PRO A 129 -3.75 4.93 8.62
N ALA A 130 -4.22 5.04 7.37
CA ALA A 130 -3.42 4.81 6.18
C ALA A 130 -2.64 6.07 5.74
N ASN A 131 -2.87 7.22 6.37
CA ASN A 131 -2.26 8.48 5.96
C ASN A 131 -0.81 8.58 6.44
N LEU A 132 0.11 8.48 5.48
CA LEU A 132 1.55 8.56 5.71
C LEU A 132 2.16 9.87 5.16
N ALA A 133 1.34 10.90 4.91
CA ALA A 133 1.76 12.16 4.29
C ALA A 133 2.99 12.79 4.98
N LEU A 134 2.98 12.83 6.32
CA LEU A 134 4.05 13.43 7.13
C LEU A 134 5.40 12.68 7.04
N LEU A 135 5.38 11.43 6.56
CA LEU A 135 6.59 10.66 6.30
C LEU A 135 7.14 10.90 4.89
N PHE A 136 6.30 11.36 3.95
CA PHE A 136 6.68 11.66 2.57
C PHE A 136 7.09 13.11 2.37
N ASP A 137 6.37 14.06 2.96
CA ASP A 137 6.57 15.49 2.71
C ASP A 137 6.80 16.30 3.99
N ALA A 138 7.54 17.39 3.84
CA ALA A 138 7.75 18.35 4.92
C ALA A 138 6.43 19.04 5.29
N PRO A 139 6.05 19.10 6.58
CA PRO A 139 4.83 19.74 7.00
C PRO A 139 4.90 21.26 6.90
N ALA A 140 3.79 21.90 6.55
CA ALA A 140 3.62 23.33 6.80
C ALA A 140 2.92 23.50 8.16
N LEU A 141 3.58 24.17 9.10
CA LEU A 141 3.06 24.44 10.44
C LEU A 141 2.60 25.89 10.57
N CYS A 142 1.56 26.10 11.39
CA CYS A 142 1.15 27.41 11.88
C CYS A 142 2.36 28.15 12.47
N ALA A 143 2.74 29.28 11.89
CA ALA A 143 3.96 30.01 12.23
C ALA A 143 3.96 30.56 13.67
N ASN A 144 2.77 30.84 14.22
CA ASN A 144 2.57 31.28 15.59
C ASN A 144 2.55 30.12 16.61
N HIS A 145 2.71 28.86 16.18
CA HIS A 145 2.84 27.73 17.09
C HIS A 145 4.20 27.78 17.81
N PRO A 146 4.27 27.59 19.15
CA PRO A 146 5.53 27.61 19.90
C PRO A 146 6.61 26.64 19.37
N LEU A 147 6.16 25.55 18.75
CA LEU A 147 7.00 24.51 18.14
C LEU A 147 7.07 24.58 16.60
N ALA A 148 6.70 25.71 15.98
CA ALA A 148 6.73 25.87 14.52
C ALA A 148 8.11 25.66 13.91
N PHE A 149 9.18 25.85 14.70
CA PHE A 149 10.56 25.60 14.27
C PHE A 149 10.81 24.12 13.91
N LEU A 150 10.00 23.18 14.42
CA LEU A 150 10.13 21.76 14.11
C LEU A 150 9.73 21.39 12.68
N LYS A 151 9.18 22.32 11.88
CA LYS A 151 8.87 22.09 10.46
C LYS A 151 10.11 21.86 9.59
N ARG A 152 11.31 22.17 10.10
CA ARG A 152 12.59 21.99 9.41
C ARG A 152 13.63 21.44 10.39
N TRP A 153 14.56 20.65 9.88
CA TRP A 153 15.70 20.18 10.64
C TRP A 153 16.63 21.32 11.06
N ASN A 154 17.01 21.32 12.33
CA ASN A 154 18.06 22.16 12.89
C ASN A 154 19.22 21.27 13.36
N ALA A 155 20.39 21.44 12.75
CA ALA A 155 21.57 20.63 13.05
C ALA A 155 22.21 20.90 14.42
N GLU A 156 22.03 22.10 14.98
CA GLU A 156 22.58 22.48 16.29
C GLU A 156 21.79 21.81 17.42
N THR A 157 20.46 21.89 17.36
CA THR A 157 19.59 21.25 18.34
C THR A 157 19.37 19.77 18.04
N ARG A 158 19.68 19.32 16.81
CA ARG A 158 19.37 18.00 16.27
C ARG A 158 17.89 17.67 16.38
N ARG A 159 17.05 18.65 16.06
CA ARG A 159 15.59 18.54 16.15
C ARG A 159 14.89 19.12 14.94
N GLY A 160 13.70 18.61 14.68
CA GLY A 160 12.80 19.05 13.62
C GLY A 160 12.68 18.02 12.51
N TRP A 161 11.83 18.28 11.53
CA TRP A 161 11.58 17.35 10.43
C TRP A 161 12.83 17.20 9.55
N HIS A 162 13.36 15.98 9.47
CA HIS A 162 14.57 15.61 8.71
C HIS A 162 14.25 14.51 7.68
N GLY A 163 13.04 14.56 7.13
CA GLY A 163 12.61 13.65 6.09
C GLY A 163 13.12 14.05 4.68
N PRO A 164 12.60 13.40 3.64
CA PRO A 164 11.52 12.41 3.68
C PRO A 164 11.97 11.11 4.37
N TYR A 165 11.11 10.54 5.22
CA TYR A 165 11.41 9.32 5.97
C TYR A 165 11.09 8.05 5.16
N LEU A 166 10.13 8.16 4.24
CA LEU A 166 9.82 7.18 3.21
C LEU A 166 10.14 7.75 1.82
N PRO A 167 10.55 6.93 0.83
CA PRO A 167 10.81 7.45 -0.51
C PRO A 167 9.53 7.94 -1.17
N SER A 168 9.59 9.11 -1.80
CA SER A 168 8.45 9.66 -2.55
C SER A 168 7.99 8.74 -3.69
N ALA A 169 8.89 7.95 -4.27
CA ALA A 169 8.57 7.02 -5.34
C ALA A 169 7.71 5.82 -4.91
N SER A 170 7.63 5.50 -3.61
CA SER A 170 6.73 4.45 -3.12
C SER A 170 5.34 4.98 -2.77
N ARG A 171 5.13 6.30 -2.83
CA ARG A 171 3.84 6.90 -2.52
C ARG A 171 2.85 6.67 -3.65
N LEU A 172 1.70 6.12 -3.28
CA LEU A 172 0.49 6.07 -4.07
C LEU A 172 -0.67 6.58 -3.24
N TRP A 173 -1.86 6.61 -3.83
CA TRP A 173 -3.07 7.14 -3.19
C TRP A 173 -4.13 6.05 -3.13
N VAL A 174 -4.61 5.76 -1.93
CA VAL A 174 -5.61 4.72 -1.67
C VAL A 174 -6.89 5.34 -1.12
N ASP A 175 -8.03 4.77 -1.47
CA ASP A 175 -9.29 5.10 -0.83
C ASP A 175 -9.60 4.10 0.28
N HIS A 176 -10.30 4.54 1.32
CA HIS A 176 -10.92 3.61 2.25
C HIS A 176 -12.14 4.25 2.91
N GLY A 177 -12.95 3.44 3.56
CA GLY A 177 -14.09 3.89 4.32
C GLY A 177 -13.69 4.52 5.66
N ALA A 178 -14.41 5.57 6.05
CA ALA A 178 -14.21 6.31 7.30
C ALA A 178 -14.53 5.50 8.56
N ASP A 179 -15.17 4.33 8.42
CA ASP A 179 -15.36 3.41 9.54
C ASP A 179 -14.04 2.83 10.04
N LEU A 180 -13.02 2.74 9.18
CA LEU A 180 -11.66 2.47 9.59
C LEU A 180 -11.11 3.70 10.34
N ASN A 181 -11.35 3.72 11.65
CA ASN A 181 -11.23 4.86 12.56
C ASN A 181 -12.56 5.54 12.97
N ALA A 182 -13.64 4.77 13.12
CA ALA A 182 -14.96 5.26 13.56
C ALA A 182 -14.97 5.97 14.93
N SER A 183 -13.94 5.77 15.77
CA SER A 183 -13.80 6.37 17.11
C SER A 183 -13.48 7.88 17.10
N THR A 184 -13.18 8.48 15.94
CA THR A 184 -12.71 9.89 15.84
C THR A 184 -13.77 10.98 15.98
N LEU A 185 -15.05 10.66 16.20
CA LEU A 185 -16.04 11.72 16.46
C LEU A 185 -15.82 12.45 17.80
N VAL A 186 -14.88 12.02 18.64
CA VAL A 186 -14.54 12.68 19.91
C VAL A 186 -13.04 12.59 20.22
N ALA A 187 -12.21 13.41 19.56
CA ALA A 187 -10.85 13.79 20.02
C ALA A 187 -9.84 12.65 20.36
N GLY A 188 -10.03 11.43 19.88
CA GLY A 188 -9.10 10.30 20.04
C GLY A 188 -8.27 10.01 18.79
N ALA A 189 -7.08 9.40 18.93
CA ALA A 189 -6.35 8.89 17.76
C ALA A 189 -7.03 7.68 17.13
N PRO A 190 -6.71 7.37 15.85
CA PRO A 190 -6.99 6.09 15.24
C PRO A 190 -6.58 4.92 16.13
N ASP A 191 -7.58 4.18 16.62
CA ASP A 191 -7.39 3.03 17.49
C ASP A 191 -7.69 1.69 16.81
N GLY A 192 -8.06 1.69 15.53
CA GLY A 192 -8.32 0.47 14.75
C GLY A 192 -9.65 -0.19 15.04
N THR A 193 -10.61 0.55 15.59
CA THR A 193 -12.01 0.12 15.64
C THR A 193 -12.66 0.35 14.27
N GLY A 194 -13.31 -0.68 13.72
CA GLY A 194 -14.04 -0.62 12.43
C GLY A 194 -13.35 -1.31 11.24
N THR A 195 -13.80 -1.01 10.02
CA THR A 195 -13.36 -1.66 8.77
C THR A 195 -13.09 -0.68 7.62
N PRO A 196 -12.07 -0.93 6.76
CA PRO A 196 -11.79 -0.12 5.57
C PRO A 196 -12.93 -0.13 4.52
N LEU A 197 -13.90 -1.02 4.64
CA LEU A 197 -14.95 -1.21 3.65
C LEU A 197 -16.29 -0.56 4.03
N ALA A 198 -16.38 0.16 5.15
CA ALA A 198 -17.62 0.77 5.63
C ALA A 198 -17.48 2.27 5.94
N GLY A 199 -18.62 2.94 6.14
CA GLY A 199 -18.68 4.39 6.37
C GLY A 199 -18.56 5.21 5.09
N SER A 200 -18.46 6.54 5.25
CA SER A 200 -18.27 7.45 4.12
C SER A 200 -16.90 7.21 3.48
N LYS A 201 -16.83 7.38 2.15
CA LYS A 201 -15.58 7.15 1.42
C LYS A 201 -14.59 8.29 1.66
N ILE A 202 -13.38 7.96 2.12
CA ILE A 202 -12.26 8.88 2.20
C ILE A 202 -11.36 8.64 0.99
N LEU A 203 -10.95 9.75 0.38
CA LEU A 203 -10.34 9.79 -0.94
C LEU A 203 -8.86 10.12 -0.84
N ASP A 204 -8.06 9.54 -1.73
CA ASP A 204 -6.69 9.98 -2.01
C ASP A 204 -5.80 10.04 -0.77
N ILE A 205 -5.83 8.98 0.06
CA ILE A 205 -4.93 8.87 1.20
C ILE A 205 -3.54 8.49 0.72
N PRO A 206 -2.50 9.31 0.99
CA PRO A 206 -1.13 9.00 0.59
C PRO A 206 -0.61 7.84 1.44
N ALA A 207 -0.40 6.72 0.79
CA ALA A 207 -0.02 5.46 1.42
C ALA A 207 1.03 4.74 0.59
N PHE A 208 1.54 3.64 1.15
CA PHE A 208 2.18 2.60 0.38
C PHE A 208 1.71 1.25 0.91
N GLY A 209 1.94 0.18 0.15
CA GLY A 209 1.44 -1.14 0.49
C GLY A 209 2.37 -2.23 0.02
N ALA A 210 2.05 -3.46 0.43
CA ALA A 210 2.73 -4.67 0.01
C ALA A 210 1.72 -5.78 -0.30
N GLY A 211 2.23 -6.92 -0.75
CA GLY A 211 1.45 -8.12 -1.01
C GLY A 211 0.95 -8.25 -2.46
N PRO A 212 0.14 -9.28 -2.73
CA PRO A 212 -0.36 -9.57 -4.06
C PRO A 212 -1.33 -8.48 -4.52
N ARG A 213 -1.65 -8.53 -5.82
CA ARG A 213 -2.59 -7.61 -6.46
C ARG A 213 -3.97 -7.67 -5.79
N TYR A 214 -4.21 -6.75 -4.86
CA TYR A 214 -5.50 -6.56 -4.21
C TYR A 214 -6.38 -5.65 -5.06
N ARG A 215 -7.60 -6.11 -5.36
CA ARG A 215 -8.62 -5.34 -6.09
C ARG A 215 -9.44 -4.53 -5.10
N ALA A 216 -9.92 -3.37 -5.56
CA ALA A 216 -10.90 -2.61 -4.81
C ALA A 216 -12.10 -3.51 -4.42
N ALA A 217 -12.65 -3.28 -3.23
CA ALA A 217 -13.76 -4.04 -2.68
C ALA A 217 -14.86 -3.09 -2.22
N GLY A 218 -16.12 -3.48 -2.45
CA GLY A 218 -17.27 -2.74 -1.96
C GLY A 218 -17.56 -3.05 -0.49
N PRO A 219 -18.63 -2.46 0.06
CA PRO A 219 -19.07 -2.74 1.41
C PRO A 219 -19.31 -4.24 1.62
N SER A 220 -18.95 -4.72 2.81
CA SER A 220 -19.02 -6.14 3.18
C SER A 220 -18.22 -7.08 2.26
N GLY A 221 -17.18 -6.58 1.58
CA GLY A 221 -16.33 -7.37 0.69
C GLY A 221 -16.97 -7.72 -0.66
N SER A 222 -18.01 -6.98 -1.06
CA SER A 222 -18.66 -7.16 -2.36
C SER A 222 -17.68 -6.89 -3.51
N SER A 223 -17.81 -7.62 -4.61
CA SER A 223 -16.90 -7.48 -5.76
C SER A 223 -17.10 -6.14 -6.47
N CYS A 224 -16.01 -5.42 -6.70
CA CYS A 224 -16.00 -4.27 -7.61
C CYS A 224 -15.68 -4.73 -9.03
N SER A 225 -16.69 -4.67 -9.91
CA SER A 225 -16.57 -5.07 -11.32
C SER A 225 -16.11 -3.94 -12.24
N GLY A 226 -16.16 -2.69 -11.78
CA GLY A 226 -15.63 -1.53 -12.50
C GLY A 226 -14.16 -1.28 -12.20
N GLN A 227 -13.42 -0.77 -13.18
CA GLN A 227 -12.04 -0.28 -12.98
C GLN A 227 -12.02 0.93 -12.03
N SER A 228 -13.13 1.67 -11.96
CA SER A 228 -13.21 2.92 -11.25
C SER A 228 -13.67 2.77 -9.81
N ALA A 229 -12.77 3.08 -8.88
CA ALA A 229 -13.15 3.31 -7.48
C ALA A 229 -13.85 4.67 -7.35
N GLU A 230 -13.59 5.63 -8.23
CA GLU A 230 -14.05 7.01 -8.14
C GLU A 230 -15.55 7.19 -7.91
N ASN A 231 -16.40 6.51 -8.68
CA ASN A 231 -17.85 6.78 -8.73
C ASN A 231 -18.73 5.78 -7.96
N GLY A 232 -18.14 4.94 -7.11
CA GLY A 232 -18.87 3.90 -6.39
C GLY A 232 -18.42 3.73 -4.94
N ASN A 233 -19.10 2.83 -4.23
CA ASN A 233 -18.75 2.46 -2.86
C ASN A 233 -17.52 1.53 -2.78
N CYS A 234 -16.77 1.42 -3.88
CA CYS A 234 -15.54 0.66 -3.95
C CYS A 234 -14.43 1.36 -3.15
N MET A 235 -13.95 0.67 -2.13
CA MET A 235 -12.85 1.08 -1.27
C MET A 235 -11.57 0.35 -1.69
N LEU A 236 -10.42 0.79 -1.17
CA LEU A 236 -9.10 0.20 -1.41
C LEU A 236 -8.65 0.22 -2.87
N GLY A 237 -9.24 1.10 -3.67
CA GLY A 237 -8.74 1.45 -5.00
C GLY A 237 -7.48 2.30 -4.88
N TRP A 238 -6.48 1.98 -5.69
CA TRP A 238 -5.19 2.68 -5.73
C TRP A 238 -5.06 3.52 -6.98
N ARG A 239 -4.29 4.60 -6.89
CA ARG A 239 -3.95 5.45 -8.04
C ARG A 239 -2.58 6.09 -7.92
N THR A 240 -2.05 6.55 -9.05
CA THR A 240 -0.70 7.14 -9.15
C THR A 240 -0.65 8.65 -8.92
N MET A 241 -1.80 9.33 -8.80
CA MET A 241 -1.89 10.72 -8.38
C MET A 241 -3.30 11.05 -7.85
N PRO A 242 -3.47 12.10 -7.01
CA PRO A 242 -4.76 12.54 -6.51
C PRO A 242 -5.72 12.93 -7.63
N ARG A 243 -7.03 12.76 -7.40
CA ARG A 243 -8.08 13.07 -8.39
C ARG A 243 -8.25 14.55 -8.67
N GLU A 244 -7.94 15.40 -7.70
CA GLU A 244 -7.99 16.86 -7.85
C GLU A 244 -6.81 17.39 -8.69
N THR A 245 -5.85 16.52 -9.07
CA THR A 245 -4.71 16.91 -9.91
C THR A 245 -5.16 17.23 -11.33
N ILE A 246 -4.76 18.38 -11.86
CA ILE A 246 -5.01 18.76 -13.26
C ILE A 246 -4.46 17.68 -14.20
N GLY A 247 -5.31 17.18 -15.10
CA GLY A 247 -4.94 16.13 -16.06
C GLY A 247 -5.17 14.70 -15.56
N TYR A 248 -5.83 14.52 -14.42
CA TYR A 248 -6.28 13.21 -13.96
C TYR A 248 -7.29 12.55 -14.91
N SER A 249 -7.13 11.24 -15.12
CA SER A 249 -8.02 10.32 -15.82
C SER A 249 -8.04 8.96 -15.12
N ASP A 250 -9.22 8.47 -14.79
CA ASP A 250 -9.44 7.13 -14.25
C ASP A 250 -8.72 6.03 -15.05
N ALA A 251 -8.84 6.06 -16.39
CA ALA A 251 -8.26 5.07 -17.29
C ALA A 251 -6.72 5.00 -17.29
N GLN A 252 -6.04 6.07 -16.88
CA GLN A 252 -4.59 6.14 -16.89
C GLN A 252 -3.98 6.01 -15.51
N GLN A 253 -4.64 6.53 -14.48
CA GLN A 253 -4.08 6.66 -13.14
C GLN A 253 -4.61 5.64 -12.14
N GLU A 254 -5.80 5.06 -12.36
CA GLU A 254 -6.31 4.04 -11.45
C GLU A 254 -5.69 2.66 -11.72
N LEU A 255 -5.29 2.02 -10.63
CA LEU A 255 -4.70 0.70 -10.64
C LEU A 255 -5.80 -0.32 -10.36
N ILE A 256 -6.09 -1.16 -11.35
CA ILE A 256 -7.11 -2.22 -11.27
C ILE A 256 -6.90 -3.11 -10.03
N ALA A 257 -5.63 -3.41 -9.74
CA ALA A 257 -5.23 -4.14 -8.55
C ALA A 257 -3.78 -3.78 -8.22
N HIS A 258 -3.48 -3.52 -6.94
CA HIS A 258 -2.15 -3.10 -6.54
C HIS A 258 -1.65 -3.83 -5.30
N ALA A 259 -1.95 -3.32 -4.11
CA ALA A 259 -1.41 -3.81 -2.86
C ALA A 259 -2.41 -3.61 -1.71
N ARG A 260 -2.11 -4.19 -0.55
CA ARG A 260 -2.82 -3.89 0.69
C ARG A 260 -2.13 -2.72 1.39
N PRO A 261 -2.84 -1.66 1.80
CA PRO A 261 -2.21 -0.53 2.48
C PRO A 261 -1.73 -0.94 3.87
N PHE A 262 -0.58 -0.42 4.27
CA PHE A 262 -0.21 -0.45 5.68
C PHE A 262 -1.02 0.60 6.45
N THR A 263 -1.46 0.23 7.64
CA THR A 263 -2.19 1.14 8.53
C THR A 263 -1.44 1.30 9.85
N VAL A 264 -1.49 2.51 10.41
CA VAL A 264 -0.82 2.87 11.66
C VAL A 264 -1.87 3.31 12.66
N PHE A 265 -1.87 2.66 13.83
CA PHE A 265 -2.83 2.91 14.90
C PHE A 265 -2.11 3.23 16.21
N GLY A 266 -2.86 3.73 17.18
CA GLY A 266 -2.39 3.93 18.54
C GLY A 266 -1.37 5.07 18.67
N LEU A 267 -1.37 6.01 17.72
CA LEU A 267 -0.44 7.14 17.73
C LEU A 267 -0.80 8.24 18.74
N ALA A 268 -1.92 8.19 19.48
CA ALA A 268 -2.15 9.09 20.62
C ALA A 268 -2.15 8.35 21.97
N ASN A 269 -2.16 9.17 23.03
CA ASN A 269 -1.85 8.81 24.41
C ASN A 269 -2.52 7.52 24.91
N ASN A 270 -1.74 6.72 25.63
CA ASN A 270 -2.09 5.49 26.36
C ASN A 270 -2.52 4.27 25.50
N ASP A 271 -2.33 4.30 24.19
CA ASP A 271 -2.34 3.09 23.35
C ASP A 271 -0.91 2.74 22.90
N HIS A 272 -0.74 1.54 22.34
CA HIS A 272 0.50 1.08 21.74
C HIS A 272 0.53 1.44 20.24
N PRO A 273 1.46 2.33 19.81
CA PRO A 273 1.72 2.59 18.41
C PRO A 273 2.06 1.30 17.68
N ARG A 274 1.32 1.02 16.61
CA ARG A 274 1.47 -0.23 15.87
C ARG A 274 1.17 -0.05 14.40
N ILE A 275 1.82 -0.90 13.61
CA ILE A 275 1.57 -1.06 12.19
C ILE A 275 0.76 -2.34 12.03
N VAL A 276 -0.26 -2.28 11.20
CA VAL A 276 -1.07 -3.44 10.82
C VAL A 276 -1.00 -3.63 9.33
N TYR A 277 -0.82 -4.88 8.95
CA TYR A 277 -0.92 -5.36 7.58
C TYR A 277 -1.94 -6.48 7.52
N TRP A 278 -2.86 -6.38 6.56
CA TRP A 278 -3.92 -7.36 6.41
C TRP A 278 -3.39 -8.63 5.80
N GLY A 279 -3.73 -9.75 6.43
CA GLY A 279 -3.23 -11.07 6.09
C GLY A 279 -3.64 -11.56 4.71
N ARG A 280 -3.43 -12.84 4.46
CA ARG A 280 -3.71 -13.56 3.20
C ARG A 280 -5.11 -13.29 2.66
N ASP A 281 -6.12 -13.21 3.50
CA ASP A 281 -7.51 -12.97 3.08
C ASP A 281 -7.76 -11.55 2.52
N GLY A 282 -6.82 -10.63 2.79
CA GLY A 282 -6.87 -9.23 2.41
C GLY A 282 -7.99 -8.44 3.06
N ARG A 283 -8.44 -8.88 4.24
CA ARG A 283 -9.49 -8.23 5.02
C ARG A 283 -8.89 -7.83 6.35
N TYR A 284 -9.43 -6.75 6.91
CA TYR A 284 -8.99 -6.27 8.21
C TYR A 284 -9.82 -6.91 9.30
N GLY A 285 -9.18 -7.65 10.21
CA GLY A 285 -9.85 -8.34 11.31
C GLY A 285 -10.13 -7.49 12.55
N GLY A 286 -9.79 -6.20 12.52
CA GLY A 286 -10.02 -5.30 13.64
C GLY A 286 -8.96 -5.40 14.74
N ARG A 287 -9.16 -4.62 15.80
CA ARG A 287 -8.24 -4.56 16.96
C ARG A 287 -8.47 -5.73 17.92
N ASN A 288 -7.37 -6.36 18.36
CA ASN A 288 -7.38 -7.24 19.52
C ASN A 288 -7.61 -6.42 20.81
N THR A 289 -8.66 -6.75 21.55
CA THR A 289 -9.11 -5.99 22.74
C THR A 289 -8.33 -6.30 24.01
N LEU A 290 -7.64 -7.45 24.06
CA LEU A 290 -6.81 -7.85 25.20
C LEU A 290 -5.40 -7.28 25.10
N ASP A 291 -4.82 -7.34 23.90
CA ASP A 291 -3.50 -6.81 23.60
C ASP A 291 -3.49 -6.24 22.17
N ALA A 292 -3.43 -4.92 22.05
CA ALA A 292 -3.43 -4.23 20.77
C ALA A 292 -2.21 -4.58 19.90
N CYS A 293 -1.13 -5.12 20.48
CA CYS A 293 0.06 -5.56 19.77
C CYS A 293 -0.06 -6.95 19.14
N LEU A 294 -1.19 -7.65 19.34
CA LEU A 294 -1.43 -8.96 18.76
C LEU A 294 -2.53 -8.92 17.69
N PRO A 295 -2.51 -9.86 16.73
CA PRO A 295 -3.61 -10.07 15.80
C PRO A 295 -4.92 -10.36 16.53
N ASN A 296 -6.05 -10.03 15.91
CA ASN A 296 -7.36 -10.30 16.49
C ASN A 296 -7.81 -11.74 16.18
N LEU A 297 -7.35 -12.69 16.98
CA LEU A 297 -7.61 -14.12 16.78
C LEU A 297 -9.09 -14.52 16.95
N ILE A 298 -9.94 -13.63 17.46
CA ILE A 298 -11.37 -13.90 17.67
C ILE A 298 -12.19 -13.58 16.42
N ALA A 299 -11.74 -12.62 15.61
CA ALA A 299 -12.41 -12.28 14.36
C ALA A 299 -11.95 -13.21 13.24
N ASP A 300 -12.90 -13.64 12.40
CA ASP A 300 -12.63 -14.54 11.27
C ASP A 300 -11.55 -13.98 10.32
N ASP A 301 -11.57 -12.66 10.08
CA ASP A 301 -10.64 -11.95 9.20
C ASP A 301 -9.36 -11.46 9.94
N GLY A 302 -9.14 -11.83 11.21
CA GLY A 302 -8.07 -11.26 12.05
C GLY A 302 -6.96 -12.21 12.46
N ALA A 303 -7.09 -13.49 12.14
CA ALA A 303 -6.11 -14.50 12.54
C ALA A 303 -4.82 -14.46 11.71
N ASP A 304 -4.89 -13.96 10.48
CA ASP A 304 -3.78 -13.84 9.54
C ASP A 304 -3.19 -12.42 9.44
N ASP A 305 -3.82 -11.44 10.10
CA ASP A 305 -3.30 -10.09 10.21
C ASP A 305 -1.92 -10.07 10.90
N GLN A 306 -1.01 -9.28 10.35
CA GLN A 306 0.29 -9.03 10.96
C GLN A 306 0.27 -7.70 11.73
N VAL A 307 0.68 -7.74 13.00
CA VAL A 307 0.75 -6.56 13.88
C VAL A 307 2.19 -6.38 14.35
N LEU A 308 2.72 -5.15 14.20
CA LEU A 308 4.05 -4.76 14.66
C LEU A 308 3.95 -3.53 15.57
N CYS A 309 4.16 -3.72 16.87
CA CYS A 309 4.27 -2.62 17.82
C CYS A 309 5.63 -1.90 17.73
N LEU A 310 5.61 -0.58 17.87
CA LEU A 310 6.81 0.26 17.75
C LEU A 310 7.61 0.36 19.04
N ASP A 311 6.89 0.34 20.17
CA ASP A 311 7.41 0.49 21.53
C ASP A 311 7.22 -0.87 22.25
N HIS A 312 8.30 -1.67 22.33
CA HIS A 312 8.43 -2.83 23.23
C HIS A 312 9.55 -2.56 24.23
#